data_AF-A0A315Z992-F1
#
_entry.id   AF-A0A315Z992-F1
#
_cell.length_a   1.000
_cell.length_b   1.000
_cell.length_c   1.000
_cell.angle_alpha   90.00
_cell.angle_beta   90.00
_cell.angle_gamma   90.00
#
_symmetry.space_group_name_H-M   'P 1'
#
loop_
_entity.id
_entity.type
_entity.pdbx_description
1 polymer ?
#
loop_
_entity_poly.entity_id
_entity_poly.type
_entity_poly.pdbx_seq_one_letter_code
_entity_poly.pdbx_strand_id
1 'polypeptide(L)'
;MEKKDLIEKYNISEKELEQTGLTWDELMAIKEDYIEFKEELYAPAEYIVSRFLKADKVHSVRYRIKDTAHLMDKIIRKRLLHPDREINLQNYRTQITDLIGIRMLHLFKEDILPINDFLTSTWELHESPVAYVREGDPKTYREGLESFGCNIQEHPYGYRSVHYLLKTKPTKTEYLAEIQVRTIYEEAWSEIDHKVRYPHTSRSQLLDQYLSILNNLSGNADLMSSHVKQLQNDLTNRKIEEKNLAGEIQKLKTQLETAQRKHSIPDYEHIFRQISKIYDITKEK
;
A
#
# COMPACT_ATOMS: atom_id res chain seq x y z
N MET A 1 -20.50 -22.95 -17.98
CA MET A 1 -20.18 -23.30 -16.58
C MET A 1 -21.47 -23.69 -15.92
N GLU A 2 -21.62 -24.98 -15.68
CA GLU A 2 -22.78 -25.57 -15.01
C GLU A 2 -22.62 -25.46 -13.48
N LYS A 3 -23.72 -25.72 -12.75
CA LYS A 3 -23.74 -25.67 -11.27
C LYS A 3 -22.65 -26.55 -10.65
N LYS A 4 -22.50 -27.76 -11.19
CA LYS A 4 -21.53 -28.76 -10.73
C LYS A 4 -20.09 -28.27 -10.90
N ASP A 5 -19.78 -27.62 -12.03
CA ASP A 5 -18.44 -27.07 -12.31
C ASP A 5 -18.04 -25.99 -11.29
N LEU A 6 -18.98 -25.10 -10.94
CA LEU A 6 -18.73 -24.04 -9.95
C LEU A 6 -18.46 -24.64 -8.57
N ILE A 7 -19.32 -25.57 -8.15
CA ILE A 7 -19.25 -26.28 -6.87
C ILE A 7 -17.91 -27.00 -6.73
N GLU A 8 -17.50 -27.75 -7.76
CA GLU A 8 -16.25 -28.50 -7.75
C GLU A 8 -15.04 -27.56 -7.77
N LYS A 9 -15.05 -26.53 -8.63
CA LYS A 9 -13.96 -25.57 -8.77
C LYS A 9 -13.68 -24.77 -7.49
N TYR A 10 -14.73 -24.40 -6.77
CA TYR A 10 -14.62 -23.60 -5.54
C TYR A 10 -14.90 -24.41 -4.27
N ASN A 11 -14.96 -25.74 -4.37
CA ASN A 11 -15.19 -26.64 -3.23
C ASN A 11 -16.38 -26.21 -2.34
N ILE A 12 -17.48 -25.78 -2.96
CA ILE A 12 -18.70 -25.30 -2.27
C ILE A 12 -19.65 -26.49 -2.12
N SER A 13 -20.03 -26.86 -0.90
CA SER A 13 -21.01 -27.92 -0.68
C SER A 13 -22.43 -27.48 -1.09
N GLU A 14 -23.29 -28.43 -1.48
CA GLU A 14 -24.70 -28.13 -1.79
C GLU A 14 -25.42 -27.51 -0.59
N LYS A 15 -25.10 -27.98 0.62
CA LYS A 15 -25.64 -27.45 1.87
C LYS A 15 -25.25 -25.98 2.10
N GLU A 16 -24.01 -25.60 1.78
CA GLU A 16 -23.58 -24.19 1.86
C GLU A 16 -24.37 -23.34 0.88
N LEU A 17 -24.58 -23.81 -0.35
CA LEU A 17 -25.38 -23.07 -1.31
C LEU A 17 -26.83 -22.88 -0.84
N GLU A 18 -27.45 -23.93 -0.29
CA GLU A 18 -28.80 -23.86 0.29
C GLU A 18 -28.90 -22.84 1.44
N GLN A 19 -27.87 -22.77 2.30
CA GLN A 19 -27.81 -21.82 3.42
C GLN A 19 -27.79 -20.35 2.99
N THR A 20 -27.30 -20.06 1.77
CA THR A 20 -27.27 -18.68 1.26
C THR A 20 -28.64 -18.12 0.86
N GLY A 21 -29.64 -18.99 0.69
CA GLY A 21 -30.94 -18.64 0.14
C GLY A 21 -30.89 -18.16 -1.32
N LEU A 22 -29.73 -18.25 -2.01
CA LEU A 22 -29.62 -17.94 -3.43
C LEU A 22 -30.10 -19.12 -4.26
N THR A 23 -31.04 -18.86 -5.15
CA THR A 23 -31.36 -19.82 -6.20
C THR A 23 -30.26 -19.83 -7.25
N TRP A 24 -30.08 -20.97 -7.93
CA TRP A 24 -29.11 -21.06 -9.02
C TRP A 24 -29.45 -20.10 -10.18
N ASP A 25 -30.75 -19.91 -10.43
CA ASP A 25 -31.25 -19.02 -11.48
C ASP A 25 -30.92 -17.55 -11.19
N GLU A 26 -31.04 -17.10 -9.94
CA GLU A 26 -30.61 -15.74 -9.55
C GLU A 26 -29.11 -15.53 -9.76
N LEU A 27 -28.29 -16.52 -9.39
CA LEU A 27 -26.84 -16.44 -9.55
C LEU A 27 -26.44 -16.45 -11.03
N MET A 28 -27.16 -17.19 -11.87
CA MET A 28 -27.00 -17.20 -13.32
C MET A 28 -27.42 -15.89 -13.96
N ALA A 29 -28.52 -15.28 -13.51
CA ALA A 29 -28.94 -13.97 -13.98
C ALA A 29 -27.88 -12.89 -13.68
N ILE A 30 -27.30 -12.88 -12.46
CA ILE A 30 -26.20 -11.98 -12.11
C ILE A 30 -24.99 -12.23 -13.00
N LYS A 31 -24.66 -13.50 -13.26
CA LYS A 31 -23.53 -13.88 -14.11
C LYS A 31 -23.69 -13.36 -15.54
N GLU A 32 -24.87 -13.54 -16.14
CA GLU A 32 -25.17 -13.08 -17.51
C GLU A 32 -25.10 -11.55 -17.61
N ASP A 33 -25.77 -10.85 -16.70
CA ASP A 33 -25.69 -9.39 -16.60
C ASP A 33 -24.26 -8.88 -16.40
N TYR A 34 -23.47 -9.57 -15.55
CA TYR A 34 -22.08 -9.18 -15.32
C TYR A 34 -21.19 -9.39 -16.54
N ILE A 35 -21.41 -10.43 -17.35
CA ILE A 35 -20.64 -10.66 -18.57
C ILE A 35 -20.79 -9.48 -19.53
N GLU A 36 -22.00 -8.96 -19.68
CA GLU A 36 -22.27 -7.78 -20.51
C GLU A 36 -21.68 -6.51 -19.90
N PHE A 37 -21.85 -6.32 -18.58
CA PHE A 37 -21.37 -5.14 -17.86
C PHE A 37 -19.84 -5.07 -17.74
N LYS A 38 -19.14 -6.21 -17.79
CA LYS A 38 -17.69 -6.31 -17.52
C LYS A 38 -16.85 -5.39 -18.41
N GLU A 39 -17.22 -5.26 -19.69
CA GLU A 39 -16.50 -4.41 -20.65
C GLU A 39 -16.58 -2.93 -20.26
N GLU A 40 -17.67 -2.48 -19.65
CA GLU A 40 -17.81 -1.10 -19.18
C GLU A 40 -16.87 -0.74 -18.03
N LEU A 41 -16.32 -1.73 -17.31
CA LEU A 41 -15.45 -1.52 -16.17
C LEU A 41 -14.01 -1.16 -16.56
N TYR A 42 -13.59 -1.46 -17.79
CA TYR A 42 -12.22 -1.19 -18.24
C TYR A 42 -11.93 0.29 -18.34
N ALA A 43 -12.79 1.08 -18.98
CA ALA A 43 -12.60 2.53 -19.13
C ALA A 43 -12.44 3.27 -17.78
N PRO A 44 -13.30 3.11 -16.76
CA PRO A 44 -13.08 3.71 -15.44
C PRO A 44 -11.80 3.21 -14.77
N ALA A 45 -11.47 1.92 -14.89
CA ALA A 45 -10.25 1.36 -14.30
C ALA A 45 -8.99 1.97 -14.93
N GLU A 46 -8.92 2.02 -16.26
CA GLU A 46 -7.81 2.60 -17.01
C GLU A 46 -7.67 4.10 -16.75
N TYR A 47 -8.78 4.82 -16.63
CA TYR A 47 -8.78 6.22 -16.22
C TYR A 47 -8.10 6.39 -14.86
N ILE A 48 -8.51 5.65 -13.83
CA ILE A 48 -7.91 5.72 -12.50
C ILE A 48 -6.42 5.38 -12.57
N VAL A 49 -6.06 4.28 -13.23
CA VAL A 49 -4.66 3.83 -13.37
C VAL A 49 -3.80 4.88 -14.06
N SER A 50 -4.30 5.54 -15.11
CA SER A 50 -3.57 6.60 -15.83
C SER A 50 -3.22 7.79 -14.94
N ARG A 51 -4.04 8.07 -13.92
CA ARG A 51 -3.78 9.11 -12.91
C ARG A 51 -2.76 8.63 -11.90
N PHE A 52 -2.87 7.38 -11.46
CA PHE A 52 -1.97 6.78 -10.47
C PHE A 52 -0.53 6.62 -10.97
N LEU A 53 -0.35 6.29 -12.25
CA LEU A 53 0.98 6.19 -12.87
C LEU A 53 1.76 7.53 -12.87
N LYS A 54 1.08 8.65 -12.64
CA LYS A 54 1.67 10.00 -12.55
C LYS A 54 1.82 10.48 -11.10
N ALA A 55 1.37 9.71 -10.12
CA ALA A 55 1.44 10.09 -8.72
C ALA A 55 2.87 9.92 -8.18
N ASP A 56 3.30 10.83 -7.31
CA ASP A 56 4.59 10.69 -6.64
C ASP A 56 4.58 9.47 -5.72
N LYS A 57 5.76 8.86 -5.54
CA LYS A 57 6.01 7.66 -4.72
C LYS A 57 5.27 6.38 -5.11
N VAL A 58 4.45 6.41 -6.15
CA VAL A 58 3.90 5.19 -6.76
C VAL A 58 4.97 4.56 -7.63
N HIS A 59 5.37 3.33 -7.31
CA HIS A 59 6.35 2.57 -8.07
C HIS A 59 5.73 1.88 -9.28
N SER A 60 4.61 1.18 -9.05
CA SER A 60 3.91 0.49 -10.13
C SER A 60 2.43 0.32 -9.79
N VAL A 61 1.61 0.23 -10.83
CA VAL A 61 0.16 0.06 -10.69
C VAL A 61 -0.25 -1.11 -11.57
N ARG A 62 -1.09 -2.00 -11.03
CA ARG A 62 -1.75 -3.05 -11.78
C ARG A 62 -3.24 -2.98 -11.52
N TYR A 63 -4.05 -3.26 -12.52
CA TYR A 63 -5.48 -3.39 -12.31
C TYR A 63 -5.97 -4.74 -12.81
N ARG A 64 -7.10 -5.17 -12.29
CA ARG A 64 -7.85 -6.31 -12.78
C ARG A 64 -9.34 -6.01 -12.68
N ILE A 65 -10.07 -6.50 -13.68
CA ILE A 65 -11.52 -6.63 -13.58
C ILE A 65 -11.82 -8.02 -13.03
N LYS A 66 -12.74 -8.09 -12.07
CA LYS A 66 -13.10 -9.35 -11.43
C LYS A 66 -13.53 -10.40 -12.45
N ASP A 67 -13.06 -11.63 -12.25
CA ASP A 67 -13.51 -12.76 -13.05
C ASP A 67 -14.95 -13.14 -12.70
N THR A 68 -15.74 -13.53 -13.70
CA THR A 68 -17.15 -13.86 -13.54
C THR A 68 -17.36 -15.03 -12.58
N ALA A 69 -16.53 -16.07 -12.64
CA ALA A 69 -16.63 -17.20 -11.72
C ALA A 69 -16.20 -16.82 -10.30
N HIS A 70 -15.17 -15.96 -10.16
CA HIS A 70 -14.80 -15.38 -8.87
C HIS A 70 -15.85 -14.42 -8.29
N LEU A 71 -16.65 -13.74 -9.13
CA LEU A 71 -17.78 -12.96 -8.67
C LEU A 71 -18.84 -13.87 -8.04
N MET A 72 -19.24 -14.93 -8.74
CA MET A 72 -20.23 -15.89 -8.23
C MET A 72 -19.79 -16.50 -6.90
N ASP A 73 -18.54 -16.98 -6.81
CA ASP A 73 -17.93 -17.45 -5.56
C ASP A 73 -17.98 -16.38 -4.45
N LYS A 74 -17.60 -15.14 -4.76
CA LYS A 74 -17.60 -14.06 -3.76
C LYS A 74 -19.01 -13.74 -3.24
N ILE A 75 -20.03 -13.81 -4.09
CA ILE A 75 -21.43 -13.59 -3.69
C ILE A 75 -21.87 -14.69 -2.71
N ILE A 76 -21.62 -15.96 -3.03
CA ILE A 76 -21.92 -17.09 -2.15
C ILE A 76 -21.21 -16.92 -0.80
N ARG A 77 -19.89 -16.67 -0.82
CA ARG A 77 -19.10 -16.47 0.41
C ARG A 77 -19.60 -15.31 1.26
N LYS A 78 -19.98 -14.18 0.65
CA LYS A 78 -20.52 -13.03 1.40
C LYS A 78 -21.85 -13.36 2.06
N ARG A 79 -22.75 -14.10 1.38
CA ARG A 79 -24.02 -14.54 1.98
C ARG A 79 -23.82 -15.58 3.09
N LEU A 80 -22.82 -16.47 2.97
CA LEU A 80 -22.48 -17.40 4.05
C LEU A 80 -21.95 -16.69 5.30
N LEU A 81 -21.10 -15.69 5.12
CA LEU A 81 -20.52 -14.90 6.22
C LEU A 81 -21.55 -13.94 6.86
N HIS A 82 -22.47 -13.41 6.05
CA HIS A 82 -23.51 -12.47 6.47
C HIS A 82 -24.87 -12.88 5.89
N PRO A 83 -25.59 -13.81 6.55
CA PRO A 83 -26.86 -14.34 6.05
C PRO A 83 -27.97 -13.29 5.89
N ASP A 84 -27.86 -12.16 6.58
CA ASP A 84 -28.74 -11.00 6.51
C ASP A 84 -28.49 -10.14 5.25
N ARG A 85 -27.36 -10.33 4.56
CA ARG A 85 -26.98 -9.52 3.42
C ARG A 85 -27.57 -10.08 2.13
N GLU A 86 -28.59 -9.40 1.61
CA GLU A 86 -29.18 -9.72 0.32
C GLU A 86 -28.35 -9.16 -0.84
N ILE A 87 -27.80 -10.06 -1.66
CA ILE A 87 -27.10 -9.72 -2.90
C ILE A 87 -27.90 -10.31 -4.07
N ASN A 88 -28.40 -9.47 -4.96
CA ASN A 88 -29.27 -9.81 -6.08
C ASN A 88 -28.88 -9.05 -7.36
N LEU A 89 -29.59 -9.31 -8.47
CA LEU A 89 -29.32 -8.70 -9.78
C LEU A 89 -29.32 -7.17 -9.74
N GLN A 90 -30.18 -6.56 -8.92
CA GLN A 90 -30.36 -5.12 -8.84
C GLN A 90 -29.25 -4.42 -8.04
N ASN A 91 -28.59 -5.12 -7.11
CA ASN A 91 -27.67 -4.49 -6.16
C ASN A 91 -26.24 -5.08 -6.16
N TYR A 92 -25.95 -6.19 -6.87
CA TYR A 92 -24.64 -6.83 -6.76
C TYR A 92 -23.48 -5.89 -7.15
N ARG A 93 -23.71 -4.97 -8.10
CA ARG A 93 -22.72 -4.00 -8.57
C ARG A 93 -22.26 -3.01 -7.49
N THR A 94 -23.11 -2.74 -6.50
CA THR A 94 -22.78 -1.88 -5.35
C THR A 94 -22.37 -2.69 -4.12
N GLN A 95 -22.89 -3.91 -3.97
CA GLN A 95 -22.56 -4.81 -2.86
C GLN A 95 -21.17 -5.47 -2.98
N ILE A 96 -20.70 -5.67 -4.21
CA ILE A 96 -19.37 -6.18 -4.51
C ILE A 96 -18.47 -5.01 -4.93
N THR A 97 -17.71 -4.50 -3.97
CA THR A 97 -16.95 -3.26 -4.10
C THR A 97 -15.64 -3.37 -4.90
N ASP A 98 -15.19 -4.60 -5.18
CA ASP A 98 -13.93 -4.90 -5.88
C ASP A 98 -14.16 -5.52 -7.26
N LEU A 99 -15.21 -5.08 -7.96
CA LEU A 99 -15.39 -5.40 -9.39
C LEU A 99 -14.23 -4.82 -10.21
N ILE A 100 -13.80 -3.60 -9.88
CA ILE A 100 -12.53 -3.01 -10.29
C ILE A 100 -11.58 -3.12 -9.10
N GLY A 101 -10.54 -3.93 -9.24
CA GLY A 101 -9.47 -4.05 -8.24
C GLY A 101 -8.18 -3.46 -8.77
N ILE A 102 -7.62 -2.48 -8.07
CA ILE A 102 -6.36 -1.82 -8.43
C ILE A 102 -5.35 -2.06 -7.31
N ARG A 103 -4.14 -2.46 -7.69
CA ARG A 103 -3.00 -2.58 -6.78
C ARG A 103 -2.03 -1.46 -7.08
N MET A 104 -1.75 -0.66 -6.06
CA MET A 104 -0.78 0.42 -6.11
C MET A 104 0.41 0.04 -5.24
N LEU A 105 1.56 -0.15 -5.87
CA LEU A 105 2.77 -0.55 -5.20
C LEU A 105 3.67 0.65 -4.95
N HIS A 106 4.20 0.77 -3.73
CA HIS A 106 5.25 1.71 -3.35
C HIS A 106 6.49 0.97 -2.84
N LEU A 107 7.62 1.67 -2.72
CA LEU A 107 8.89 1.03 -2.33
C LEU A 107 9.09 1.03 -0.82
N PHE A 108 8.78 2.14 -0.15
CA PHE A 108 9.09 2.33 1.26
C PHE A 108 7.82 2.55 2.07
N LYS A 109 7.77 2.11 3.33
CA LYS A 109 6.56 2.21 4.17
C LYS A 109 6.05 3.63 4.31
N GLU A 110 6.96 4.59 4.48
CA GLU A 110 6.65 6.00 4.65
C GLU A 110 6.06 6.67 3.40
N ASP A 111 6.18 6.04 2.23
CA ASP A 111 5.60 6.54 0.98
C ASP A 111 4.06 6.44 0.96
N ILE A 112 3.45 5.71 1.91
CA ILE A 112 1.99 5.69 2.08
C ILE A 112 1.41 7.08 2.37
N LEU A 113 2.20 7.97 2.98
CA LEU A 113 1.76 9.32 3.38
C LEU A 113 1.38 10.17 2.17
N PRO A 114 2.31 10.50 1.25
CA PRO A 114 1.97 11.27 0.06
C PRO A 114 0.95 10.56 -0.84
N ILE A 115 0.89 9.22 -0.81
CA ILE A 115 -0.12 8.46 -1.54
C ILE A 115 -1.51 8.66 -0.94
N ASN A 116 -1.66 8.59 0.38
CA ASN A 116 -2.93 8.86 1.06
C ASN A 116 -3.42 10.27 0.75
N ASP A 117 -2.54 11.27 0.87
CA ASP A 117 -2.88 12.67 0.59
C ASP A 117 -3.32 12.84 -0.87
N PHE A 118 -2.62 12.22 -1.81
CA PHE A 118 -3.00 12.23 -3.22
C PHE A 118 -4.39 11.60 -3.45
N LEU A 119 -4.66 10.43 -2.87
CA LEU A 119 -5.92 9.72 -3.04
C LEU A 119 -7.10 10.51 -2.45
N THR A 120 -6.97 10.95 -1.19
CA THR A 120 -8.03 11.64 -0.44
C THR A 120 -8.29 13.06 -0.94
N SER A 121 -7.28 13.74 -1.52
CA SER A 121 -7.48 15.05 -2.14
C SER A 121 -8.06 15.00 -3.56
N THR A 122 -7.94 13.85 -4.25
CA THR A 122 -8.33 13.73 -5.66
C THR A 122 -9.67 13.01 -5.85
N TRP A 123 -10.02 12.06 -4.98
CA TRP A 123 -11.26 11.26 -5.10
C TRP A 123 -12.14 11.36 -3.86
N GLU A 124 -13.45 11.29 -4.09
CA GLU A 124 -14.41 11.00 -3.03
C GLU A 124 -14.32 9.51 -2.67
N LEU A 125 -14.12 9.23 -1.38
CA LEU A 125 -14.14 7.87 -0.87
C LEU A 125 -15.57 7.44 -0.59
N HIS A 126 -15.89 6.17 -0.89
CA HIS A 126 -17.17 5.58 -0.53
C HIS A 126 -17.28 5.34 0.98
N GLU A 127 -16.17 4.98 1.61
CA GLU A 127 -16.03 4.76 3.04
C GLU A 127 -14.62 5.12 3.49
N SER A 128 -14.42 5.27 4.81
CA SER A 128 -13.09 5.50 5.37
C SER A 128 -12.15 4.35 4.99
N PRO A 129 -10.89 4.63 4.60
CA PRO A 129 -9.96 3.59 4.20
C PRO A 129 -9.69 2.63 5.35
N VAL A 130 -9.45 1.36 5.03
CA VAL A 130 -9.16 0.31 6.02
C VAL A 130 -7.69 -0.05 5.93
N ALA A 131 -6.95 0.12 7.02
CA ALA A 131 -5.56 -0.29 7.08
C ALA A 131 -5.46 -1.63 7.82
N TYR A 132 -5.11 -2.67 7.08
CA TYR A 132 -4.77 -3.96 7.66
C TYR A 132 -3.35 -3.92 8.20
N VAL A 133 -3.22 -4.18 9.50
CA VAL A 133 -1.95 -4.21 10.22
C VAL A 133 -1.76 -5.56 10.90
N ARG A 134 -0.55 -5.82 11.39
CA ARG A 134 -0.23 -7.04 12.12
C ARG A 134 0.21 -6.74 13.54
N GLU A 135 -0.09 -7.65 14.46
CA GLU A 135 0.53 -7.70 15.79
C GLU A 135 2.05 -7.52 15.73
N GLY A 136 2.57 -6.54 16.48
CA GLY A 136 3.99 -6.21 16.51
C GLY A 136 4.43 -5.12 15.53
N ASP A 137 3.56 -4.65 14.62
CA ASP A 137 3.86 -3.45 13.83
C ASP A 137 4.06 -2.22 14.75
N PRO A 138 5.01 -1.30 14.44
CA PRO A 138 5.30 -0.15 15.28
C PRO A 138 4.06 0.68 15.60
N LYS A 139 3.89 1.07 16.87
CA LYS A 139 2.76 1.91 17.30
C LYS A 139 2.66 3.22 16.51
N THR A 140 3.81 3.85 16.26
CA THR A 140 3.89 5.08 15.46
C THR A 140 3.35 4.93 14.04
N TYR A 141 3.51 3.75 13.44
CA TYR A 141 2.95 3.45 12.11
C TYR A 141 1.42 3.35 12.17
N ARG A 142 0.89 2.66 13.19
CA ARG A 142 -0.56 2.54 13.41
C ARG A 142 -1.20 3.91 13.69
N GLU A 143 -0.63 4.68 14.61
CA GLU A 143 -1.08 6.04 14.95
C GLU A 143 -1.02 6.98 13.74
N GLY A 144 0.02 6.85 12.90
CA GLY A 144 0.10 7.57 11.64
C GLY A 144 -1.11 7.26 10.75
N LEU A 145 -1.37 5.98 10.47
CA LEU A 145 -2.51 5.55 9.66
C LEU A 145 -3.86 6.04 10.22
N GLU A 146 -4.06 5.97 11.54
CA GLU A 146 -5.26 6.50 12.21
C GLU A 146 -5.41 8.01 12.01
N SER A 147 -4.30 8.76 12.10
CA SER A 147 -4.31 10.22 11.89
C SER A 147 -4.71 10.63 10.48
N PHE A 148 -4.58 9.73 9.50
CA PHE A 148 -5.05 9.92 8.13
C PHE A 148 -6.51 9.52 7.91
N GLY A 149 -7.22 9.13 8.98
CA GLY A 149 -8.60 8.70 8.91
C GLY A 149 -8.77 7.23 8.49
N CYS A 150 -7.70 6.42 8.56
CA CYS A 150 -7.82 4.99 8.31
C CYS A 150 -8.41 4.26 9.53
N ASN A 151 -9.34 3.34 9.26
CA ASN A 151 -9.80 2.36 10.24
C ASN A 151 -8.77 1.23 10.35
N ILE A 152 -8.14 1.08 11.51
CA ILE A 152 -7.14 0.03 11.73
C ILE A 152 -7.84 -1.31 11.99
N GLN A 153 -7.44 -2.34 11.24
CA GLN A 153 -7.89 -3.71 11.46
C GLN A 153 -6.68 -4.63 11.57
N GLU A 154 -6.59 -5.34 12.69
CA GLU A 154 -5.54 -6.35 12.84
C GLU A 154 -5.95 -7.64 12.13
N HIS A 155 -5.11 -8.10 11.20
CA HIS A 155 -5.42 -9.30 10.44
C HIS A 155 -4.76 -10.54 11.09
N PRO A 156 -5.52 -11.63 11.34
CA PRO A 156 -5.04 -12.79 12.11
C PRO A 156 -3.85 -13.53 11.47
N TYR A 157 -3.67 -13.39 10.16
CA TYR A 157 -2.58 -14.01 9.40
C TYR A 157 -1.44 -13.05 9.05
N GLY A 158 -1.44 -11.84 9.62
CA GLY A 158 -0.38 -10.86 9.39
C GLY A 158 -0.42 -10.14 8.05
N TYR A 159 -1.55 -10.22 7.35
CA TYR A 159 -1.79 -9.49 6.12
C TYR A 159 -1.69 -7.98 6.36
N ARG A 160 -0.99 -7.28 5.47
CA ARG A 160 -0.80 -5.83 5.52
C ARG A 160 -1.14 -5.21 4.17
N SER A 161 -1.99 -4.19 4.20
CA SER A 161 -2.37 -3.38 3.04
C SER A 161 -3.27 -2.25 3.52
N VAL A 162 -3.23 -1.11 2.85
CA VAL A 162 -4.24 -0.05 3.05
C VAL A 162 -5.23 -0.10 1.89
N HIS A 163 -6.51 -0.27 2.21
CA HIS A 163 -7.60 -0.41 1.26
C HIS A 163 -8.39 0.88 1.18
N TYR A 164 -8.54 1.41 -0.02
CA TYR A 164 -9.39 2.57 -0.32
C TYR A 164 -10.51 2.12 -1.24
N LEU A 165 -11.71 2.66 -1.04
CA LEU A 165 -12.82 2.45 -1.94
C LEU A 165 -13.17 3.77 -2.63
N LEU A 166 -12.71 3.92 -3.87
CA LEU A 166 -12.91 5.16 -4.63
C LEU A 166 -14.22 5.14 -5.39
N LYS A 167 -14.91 6.28 -5.44
CA LYS A 167 -15.97 6.55 -6.41
C LYS A 167 -15.36 7.19 -7.65
N THR A 168 -15.72 6.70 -8.84
CA THR A 168 -15.35 7.32 -10.12
C THR A 168 -16.56 7.40 -11.04
N LYS A 169 -16.66 8.49 -11.80
CA LYS A 169 -17.80 8.76 -12.68
C LYS A 169 -17.32 9.33 -14.03
N PRO A 170 -16.67 8.50 -14.89
CA PRO A 170 -16.20 8.96 -16.20
C PRO A 170 -17.36 9.26 -17.16
N THR A 171 -18.53 8.65 -16.95
CA THR A 171 -19.76 8.87 -17.71
C THR A 171 -20.90 9.24 -16.76
N LYS A 172 -22.17 9.01 -17.13
CA LYS A 172 -23.31 9.23 -16.22
C LYS A 172 -23.40 8.18 -15.11
N THR A 173 -22.68 7.07 -15.24
CA THR A 173 -22.67 5.95 -14.29
C THR A 173 -21.51 6.13 -13.30
N GLU A 174 -21.81 5.95 -12.00
CA GLU A 174 -20.80 5.89 -10.95
C GLU A 174 -20.32 4.45 -10.76
N TYR A 175 -19.02 4.28 -10.59
CA TYR A 175 -18.35 3.01 -10.38
C TYR A 175 -17.53 3.06 -9.10
N LEU A 176 -17.42 1.91 -8.44
CA LEU A 176 -16.56 1.72 -7.28
C LEU A 176 -15.29 0.97 -7.70
N ALA A 177 -14.15 1.41 -7.18
CA ALA A 177 -12.87 0.75 -7.36
C ALA A 177 -12.18 0.54 -6.01
N GLU A 178 -11.84 -0.72 -5.71
CA GLU A 178 -11.05 -1.06 -4.53
C GLU A 178 -9.56 -0.91 -4.88
N ILE A 179 -8.89 -0.03 -4.15
CA ILE A 179 -7.46 0.26 -4.31
C ILE A 179 -6.73 -0.33 -3.12
N GLN A 180 -5.84 -1.27 -3.39
CA GLN A 180 -4.97 -1.88 -2.41
C GLN A 180 -3.58 -1.26 -2.54
N VAL A 181 -3.23 -0.42 -1.58
CA VAL A 181 -1.91 0.20 -1.49
C VAL A 181 -1.01 -0.69 -0.65
N ARG A 182 0.15 -1.06 -1.20
CA ARG A 182 1.09 -2.02 -0.61
C ARG A 182 2.53 -1.69 -0.96
N THR A 183 3.48 -2.13 -0.14
CA THR A 183 4.87 -2.24 -0.58
C THR A 183 5.05 -3.43 -1.53
N ILE A 184 6.19 -3.47 -2.24
CA ILE A 184 6.55 -4.63 -3.08
C ILE A 184 6.61 -5.92 -2.24
N TYR A 185 7.11 -5.84 -1.00
CA TYR A 185 7.24 -7.00 -0.12
C TYR A 185 5.89 -7.49 0.41
N GLU A 186 4.98 -6.56 0.76
CA GLU A 186 3.60 -6.89 1.13
C GLU A 186 2.85 -7.58 -0.02
N GLU A 187 3.03 -7.09 -1.25
CA GLU A 187 2.44 -7.68 -2.44
C GLU A 187 3.00 -9.08 -2.70
N ALA A 188 4.32 -9.24 -2.65
CA ALA A 188 4.97 -10.52 -2.88
C ALA A 188 4.46 -11.60 -1.92
N TRP A 189 4.39 -11.28 -0.62
CA TRP A 189 3.84 -12.21 0.36
C TRP A 189 2.36 -12.48 0.11
N SER A 190 1.55 -11.44 -0.11
CA SER A 190 0.11 -11.57 -0.29
C SER A 190 -0.27 -12.41 -1.51
N GLU A 191 0.48 -12.30 -2.62
CA GLU A 191 0.25 -13.12 -3.81
C GLU A 191 0.64 -14.59 -3.58
N ILE A 192 1.72 -14.85 -2.83
CA ILE A 192 2.13 -16.22 -2.46
C ILE A 192 1.07 -16.85 -1.54
N ASP A 193 0.66 -16.14 -0.49
CA ASP A 193 -0.38 -16.60 0.45
C ASP A 193 -1.68 -16.92 -0.29
N HIS A 194 -2.14 -16.00 -1.14
CA HIS A 194 -3.34 -16.19 -1.95
C HIS A 194 -3.21 -17.41 -2.89
N LYS A 195 -2.08 -17.56 -3.59
CA LYS A 195 -1.88 -18.67 -4.54
C LYS A 195 -1.87 -20.03 -3.85
N VAL A 196 -1.39 -20.09 -2.62
CA VAL A 196 -1.24 -21.31 -1.82
C VAL A 196 -2.56 -21.71 -1.14
N ARG A 197 -3.36 -20.73 -0.67
CA ARG A 197 -4.63 -20.98 0.06
C ARG A 197 -5.85 -21.11 -0.85
N TYR A 198 -5.82 -20.53 -2.05
CA TYR A 198 -6.95 -20.53 -2.97
C TYR A 198 -7.04 -21.84 -3.80
N PRO A 199 -8.23 -22.39 -4.11
CA PRO A 199 -9.56 -21.91 -3.74
C PRO A 199 -9.88 -22.14 -2.27
N HIS A 200 -9.69 -23.36 -1.77
CA HIS A 200 -10.01 -23.75 -0.40
C HIS A 200 -9.16 -24.96 0.00
N THR A 201 -7.84 -24.82 0.02
CA THR A 201 -6.98 -25.89 0.56
C THR A 201 -7.24 -26.05 2.06
N SER A 202 -7.25 -27.31 2.52
CA SER A 202 -7.33 -27.63 3.94
C SER A 202 -6.24 -26.86 4.69
N ARG A 203 -6.66 -26.14 5.75
CA ARG A 203 -5.74 -25.34 6.58
C ARG A 203 -4.76 -26.27 7.28
N SER A 204 -3.59 -26.44 6.67
CA SER A 204 -2.46 -27.14 7.27
C SER A 204 -1.78 -26.20 8.25
N GLN A 205 -1.73 -26.58 9.52
CA GLN A 205 -1.02 -25.81 10.54
C GLN A 205 0.45 -25.58 10.18
N LEU A 206 1.08 -26.53 9.48
CA LEU A 206 2.44 -26.41 8.99
C LEU A 206 2.55 -25.32 7.91
N LEU A 207 1.58 -25.27 6.99
CA LEU A 207 1.52 -24.25 5.94
C LEU A 207 1.35 -22.85 6.54
N ASP A 208 0.48 -22.72 7.55
CA ASP A 208 0.26 -21.46 8.28
C ASP A 208 1.55 -20.96 8.95
N GLN A 209 2.33 -21.86 9.55
CA GLN A 209 3.62 -21.53 10.15
C GLN A 209 4.62 -21.00 9.11
N TYR A 210 4.78 -21.69 7.97
CA TYR A 210 5.71 -21.23 6.93
C TYR A 210 5.28 -19.91 6.28
N LEU A 211 3.98 -19.72 6.04
CA LEU A 211 3.46 -18.46 5.51
C LEU A 211 3.65 -17.32 6.52
N SER A 212 3.52 -17.58 7.81
CA SER A 212 3.84 -16.60 8.87
C SER A 212 5.33 -16.25 8.90
N ILE A 213 6.24 -17.22 8.74
CA ILE A 213 7.68 -16.95 8.63
C ILE A 213 7.97 -16.07 7.40
N LEU A 214 7.37 -16.38 6.25
CA LEU A 214 7.54 -15.58 5.03
C LEU A 214 6.99 -14.16 5.21
N ASN A 215 5.88 -14.00 5.94
CA ASN A 215 5.32 -12.69 6.28
C ASN A 215 6.30 -11.86 7.12
N ASN A 216 6.93 -12.50 8.12
CA ASN A 216 7.95 -11.88 8.96
C ASN A 216 9.16 -11.41 8.14
N LEU A 217 9.67 -12.26 7.25
CA LEU A 217 10.79 -11.92 6.38
C LEU A 217 10.47 -10.74 5.47
N SER A 218 9.26 -10.72 4.90
CA SER A 218 8.80 -9.62 4.04
C SER A 218 8.68 -8.31 4.81
N GLY A 219 8.12 -8.33 6.03
CA GLY A 219 8.05 -7.16 6.90
C GLY A 219 9.43 -6.66 7.35
N ASN A 220 10.38 -7.55 7.64
CA ASN A 220 11.76 -7.16 7.96
C ASN A 220 12.48 -6.55 6.75
N ALA A 221 12.22 -7.06 5.54
CA ALA A 221 12.77 -6.49 4.32
C ALA A 221 12.23 -5.08 4.04
N ASP A 222 10.94 -4.84 4.31
CA ASP A 222 10.35 -3.48 4.29
C ASP A 222 11.10 -2.53 5.25
N LEU A 223 11.23 -2.92 6.52
CA LEU A 223 11.89 -2.11 7.54
C LEU A 223 13.34 -1.82 7.19
N MET A 224 14.08 -2.83 6.71
CA MET A 224 15.46 -2.67 6.28
C MET A 224 15.56 -1.71 5.09
N SER A 225 14.61 -1.77 4.15
CA SER A 225 14.59 -0.87 2.99
C SER A 225 14.42 0.59 3.41
N SER A 226 13.49 0.88 4.34
CA SER A 226 13.35 2.21 4.92
C SER A 226 14.62 2.65 5.67
N HIS A 227 15.28 1.75 6.41
CA HIS A 227 16.54 2.06 7.09
C HIS A 227 17.68 2.39 6.13
N VAL A 228 17.82 1.64 5.03
CA VAL A 228 18.83 1.91 3.98
C VAL A 228 18.61 3.29 3.36
N LYS A 229 17.35 3.67 3.09
CA LYS A 229 17.00 5.01 2.59
C LYS A 229 17.35 6.11 3.60
N GLN A 230 17.05 5.91 4.88
CA GLN A 230 17.42 6.84 5.93
C GLN A 230 18.95 7.02 6.02
N LEU A 231 19.70 5.92 6.04
CA LEU A 231 21.16 5.96 6.08
C LEU A 231 21.76 6.69 4.87
N GLN A 232 21.20 6.48 3.67
CA GLN A 232 21.62 7.21 2.47
C GLN A 232 21.42 8.73 2.62
N ASN A 233 20.27 9.16 3.17
CA ASN A 233 19.99 10.56 3.42
C ASN A 233 20.97 11.15 4.44
N ASP A 234 21.22 10.45 5.55
CA ASP A 234 22.15 10.89 6.59
C ASP A 234 23.58 11.03 6.05
N LEU A 235 24.06 10.06 5.26
CA LEU A 235 25.38 10.13 4.63
C LEU A 235 25.47 11.28 3.62
N THR A 236 24.38 11.56 2.89
CA THR A 236 24.33 12.68 1.93
C THR A 236 24.38 14.02 2.66
N ASN A 237 23.61 14.17 3.74
CA ASN A 237 23.60 15.37 4.57
C ASN A 237 24.98 15.61 5.21
N ARG A 238 25.63 14.57 5.74
CA ARG A 238 27.01 14.67 6.25
C ARG A 238 27.99 15.18 5.20
N LYS A 239 27.94 14.66 3.96
CA LYS A 239 28.80 15.15 2.86
C LYS A 239 28.55 16.63 2.54
N ILE A 240 27.31 17.09 2.61
CA ILE A 240 26.96 18.50 2.40
C ILE A 240 27.53 19.35 3.55
N GLU A 241 27.38 18.92 4.79
CA GLU A 241 27.95 19.58 5.97
C GLU A 241 29.48 19.68 5.87
N GLU A 242 30.16 18.58 5.55
CA GLU A 242 31.62 18.55 5.36
C GLU A 242 32.08 19.52 4.28
N LYS A 243 31.37 19.58 3.14
CA LYS A 243 31.67 20.52 2.06
C LYS A 243 31.49 21.97 2.48
N ASN A 244 30.43 22.26 3.23
CA ASN A 244 30.16 23.61 3.75
C ASN A 244 31.25 24.04 4.74
N LEU A 245 31.61 23.18 5.69
CA LEU A 245 32.69 23.42 6.65
C LEU A 245 34.04 23.61 5.96
N ALA A 246 34.36 22.79 4.95
CA ALA A 246 35.58 22.96 4.16
C ALA A 246 35.61 24.32 3.43
N GLY A 247 34.48 24.76 2.88
CA GLY A 247 34.34 26.08 2.27
C GLY A 247 34.53 27.23 3.26
N GLU A 248 34.00 27.10 4.49
CA GLU A 248 34.19 28.06 5.56
C GLU A 248 35.64 28.13 6.03
N ILE A 249 36.30 26.99 6.23
CA ILE A 249 37.73 26.91 6.54
C ILE A 249 38.55 27.61 5.45
N GLN A 250 38.24 27.41 4.17
CA GLN A 250 38.96 28.06 3.08
C GLN A 250 38.81 29.59 3.09
N LYS A 251 37.60 30.10 3.39
CA LYS A 251 37.35 31.54 3.55
C LYS A 251 38.15 32.10 4.73
N LEU A 252 38.11 31.43 5.88
CA LEU A 252 38.86 31.83 7.08
C LEU A 252 40.36 31.83 6.85
N LYS A 253 40.91 30.82 6.14
CA LYS A 253 42.33 30.79 5.73
C LYS A 253 42.71 31.99 4.88
N THR A 254 41.86 32.35 3.91
CA THR A 254 42.09 33.52 3.04
C THR A 254 42.07 34.83 3.84
N GLN A 255 41.15 34.95 4.81
CA GLN A 255 41.10 36.10 5.71
C GLN A 255 42.33 36.16 6.62
N LEU A 256 42.77 35.02 7.15
CA LEU A 256 43.98 34.90 7.97
C LEU A 256 45.21 35.39 7.21
N GLU A 257 45.40 34.91 5.98
CA GLU A 257 46.51 35.35 5.10
C GLU A 257 46.47 36.87 4.85
N THR A 258 45.28 37.44 4.69
CA THR A 258 45.09 38.88 4.50
C THR A 258 45.42 39.67 5.77
N ALA A 259 44.97 39.20 6.94
CA ALA A 259 45.25 39.83 8.23
C ALA A 259 46.75 39.78 8.58
N GLN A 260 47.42 38.66 8.28
CA GLN A 260 48.86 38.50 8.43
C GLN A 260 49.63 39.54 7.60
N ARG A 261 49.25 39.75 6.32
CA ARG A 261 49.87 40.78 5.46
C ARG A 261 49.69 42.19 6.01
N LYS A 262 48.57 42.47 6.68
CA LYS A 262 48.24 43.78 7.26
C LYS A 262 48.81 44.01 8.68
N HIS A 263 49.52 43.04 9.28
CA HIS A 263 50.04 43.10 10.66
C HIS A 263 48.97 43.40 11.74
N SER A 264 47.71 42.99 11.53
CA SER A 264 46.63 43.12 12.53
C SER A 264 46.60 41.91 13.47
N ILE A 265 47.30 42.00 14.61
CA ILE A 265 47.47 40.90 15.59
C ILE A 265 46.15 40.43 16.25
N PRO A 266 45.20 41.32 16.64
CA PRO A 266 43.95 40.89 17.27
C PRO A 266 43.03 40.07 16.35
N ASP A 267 43.01 40.40 15.06
CA ASP A 267 42.22 39.68 14.06
C ASP A 267 42.79 38.27 13.81
N TYR A 268 44.10 38.10 13.95
CA TYR A 268 44.77 36.82 13.76
C TYR A 268 44.36 35.77 14.80
N GLU A 269 44.42 36.11 16.10
CA GLU A 269 44.02 35.17 17.15
C GLU A 269 42.54 34.80 17.07
N HIS A 270 41.68 35.74 16.69
CA HIS A 270 40.25 35.50 16.58
C HIS A 270 39.93 34.49 15.47
N ILE A 271 40.51 34.68 14.27
CA ILE A 271 40.30 33.77 13.13
C ILE A 271 40.90 32.39 13.40
N PHE A 272 42.08 32.33 14.04
CA PHE A 272 42.71 31.05 14.42
C PHE A 272 41.83 30.24 15.39
N ARG A 273 41.25 30.88 16.41
CA ARG A 273 40.32 30.20 17.35
C ARG A 273 39.07 29.67 16.65
N GLN A 274 38.55 30.36 15.64
CA GLN A 274 37.41 29.87 14.86
C GLN A 274 37.77 28.63 14.05
N ILE A 275 38.94 28.62 13.39
CA ILE A 275 39.43 27.46 12.64
C ILE A 275 39.63 26.25 13.57
N SER A 276 40.27 26.43 14.75
CA SER A 276 40.47 25.33 15.71
C SER A 276 39.15 24.74 16.22
N LYS A 277 38.16 25.58 16.55
CA LYS A 277 36.84 25.09 16.97
C LYS A 277 36.16 24.23 15.90
N ILE A 278 36.30 24.59 14.62
CA ILE A 278 35.74 23.80 13.52
C ILE A 278 36.45 22.43 13.43
N TYR A 279 37.78 22.40 13.57
CA TYR A 279 38.55 21.16 13.55
C TYR A 279 38.19 20.20 14.70
N ASP A 280 37.92 20.73 15.89
CA ASP A 280 37.51 19.92 17.05
C ASP A 280 36.13 19.28 16.82
N ILE A 281 35.17 20.03 16.25
CA ILE A 281 33.83 19.52 15.90
C ILE A 281 33.91 18.39 14.85
N THR A 282 34.86 18.46 13.92
CA THR A 282 35.05 17.41 12.89
C THR A 282 35.75 16.15 13.40
N LYS A 283 36.38 16.17 14.58
CA LYS A 283 37.07 15.01 15.18
C LYS A 283 36.18 14.13 16.06
N GLU A 284 35.05 14.68 16.54
CA GLU A 284 34.13 13.98 17.46
C GLU A 284 32.94 13.28 16.76
N LYS A 285 32.82 13.39 15.42
CA LYS A 285 31.76 12.77 14.60
C LYS A 285 32.25 11.57 13.80
#